data_AF-A0A5C7P5E3-F1
#
_entry.id   AF-A0A5C7P5E3-F1
#
_cell.length_a   1.000
_cell.length_b   1.000
_cell.length_c   1.000
_cell.angle_alpha   90.00
_cell.angle_beta   90.00
_cell.angle_gamma   90.00
#
_symmetry.space_group_name_H-M   'P 1'
#
loop_
_entity.id
_entity.type
_entity.pdbx_description
1 polymer ?
#
loop_
_entity_poly.entity_id
_entity_poly.type
_entity_poly.pdbx_seq_one_letter_code
_entity_poly.pdbx_strand_id
1 'polypeptide(L)'
;MTNVPFRHGHTTVNTVRSLAVGTELPDGNYSGVLIKAPGPTDDTPNSVPIYLGHDNVTADYSVSGGFPLAPGESVTLPLRYVSDLYVVSTANNQSIAWFLV
;
A
#
# COMPACT_ATOMS: atom_id res chain seq x y z
N MET A 1 -21.02 9.92 -20.00
CA MET A 1 -20.30 9.56 -18.77
C MET A 1 -19.26 8.52 -19.13
N THR A 2 -17.99 8.86 -19.08
CA THR A 2 -16.90 7.89 -19.26
C THR A 2 -16.88 6.97 -18.05
N ASN A 3 -17.05 5.67 -18.28
CA ASN A 3 -17.01 4.66 -17.24
C ASN A 3 -15.55 4.53 -16.79
N VAL A 4 -15.18 5.16 -15.67
CA VAL A 4 -13.83 5.01 -15.09
C VAL A 4 -13.77 3.61 -14.49
N PRO A 5 -12.92 2.71 -14.99
CA PRO A 5 -12.85 1.35 -14.46
C PRO A 5 -12.37 1.38 -13.01
N PHE A 6 -13.02 0.59 -12.15
CA PHE A 6 -12.57 0.38 -10.78
C PHE A 6 -11.23 -0.36 -10.82
N ARG A 7 -10.18 0.25 -10.26
CA ARG A 7 -8.82 -0.30 -10.26
C ARG A 7 -8.41 -0.67 -8.84
N HIS A 8 -7.98 -1.92 -8.70
CA HIS A 8 -7.57 -2.47 -7.42
C HIS A 8 -6.53 -3.57 -7.62
N GLY A 9 -5.88 -3.96 -6.53
CA GLY A 9 -4.96 -5.08 -6.53
C GLY A 9 -4.44 -5.42 -5.14
N HIS A 10 -3.50 -6.34 -5.11
CA HIS A 10 -2.85 -6.82 -3.90
C HIS A 10 -1.35 -6.90 -4.14
N THR A 11 -0.59 -6.67 -3.07
CA THR A 11 0.86 -6.76 -3.09
C THR A 11 1.39 -7.45 -1.86
N THR A 12 2.21 -8.46 -2.11
CA THR A 12 2.97 -9.15 -1.07
C THR A 12 4.09 -8.24 -0.58
N VAL A 13 4.15 -8.05 0.73
CA VAL A 13 5.14 -7.23 1.40
C VAL A 13 6.09 -8.12 2.20
N ASN A 14 7.38 -7.84 2.07
CA ASN A 14 8.46 -8.61 2.66
C ASN A 14 9.42 -7.71 3.45
N THR A 15 10.50 -8.32 3.96
CA THR A 15 11.56 -7.62 4.69
C THR A 15 12.48 -6.76 3.82
N VAL A 16 12.30 -6.84 2.50
CA VAL A 16 12.97 -5.98 1.53
C VAL A 16 11.95 -5.02 0.96
N ARG A 17 12.31 -3.74 0.94
CA ARG A 17 11.49 -2.69 0.35
C ARG A 17 11.16 -3.02 -1.10
N SER A 18 9.89 -2.89 -1.45
CA SER A 18 9.39 -3.15 -2.80
C SER A 18 8.30 -2.14 -3.15
N LEU A 19 8.02 -2.02 -4.45
CA LEU A 19 6.91 -1.19 -4.92
C LEU A 19 5.58 -1.86 -4.58
N ALA A 20 4.63 -1.06 -4.10
CA ALA A 20 3.27 -1.49 -3.82
C ALA A 20 2.51 -1.90 -5.09
N VAL A 21 2.93 -1.47 -6.28
CA VAL A 21 2.34 -1.90 -7.57
C VAL A 21 3.43 -2.00 -8.62
N GLY A 22 3.41 -3.09 -9.41
CA GLY A 22 4.39 -3.37 -10.45
C GLY A 22 4.21 -2.66 -11.80
N THR A 23 3.37 -1.62 -11.91
CA THR A 23 3.14 -0.91 -13.17
C THR A 23 2.54 0.48 -12.90
N GLU A 24 3.00 1.48 -13.65
CA GLU A 24 2.41 2.81 -13.76
C GLU A 24 0.90 2.68 -14.01
N LEU A 25 0.09 3.26 -13.12
CA LEU A 25 -1.33 3.38 -13.40
C LEU A 25 -1.48 4.48 -14.45
N PRO A 26 -2.28 4.26 -15.51
CA PRO A 26 -2.45 5.27 -16.54
C PRO A 26 -3.00 6.55 -15.93
N ASP A 27 -2.42 7.68 -16.35
CA ASP A 27 -2.81 9.04 -15.96
C ASP A 27 -4.34 9.16 -15.88
N GLY A 28 -4.82 9.48 -14.68
CA GLY A 28 -6.24 9.65 -14.40
C GLY A 28 -6.45 10.62 -13.24
N ASN A 29 -7.64 11.21 -13.19
CA ASN A 29 -8.06 12.05 -12.07
C ASN A 29 -8.56 11.16 -10.93
N TYR A 30 -7.63 10.55 -10.20
CA TYR A 30 -7.94 9.87 -8.94
C TYR A 30 -7.75 10.87 -7.80
N SER A 31 -8.63 10.81 -6.80
CA SER A 31 -8.52 11.60 -5.56
C SER A 31 -7.49 11.00 -4.61
N GLY A 32 -7.15 9.73 -4.79
CA GLY A 32 -6.03 9.09 -4.10
C GLY A 32 -6.07 7.56 -4.21
N VAL A 33 -5.40 6.93 -3.25
CA VAL A 33 -5.27 5.48 -3.16
C VAL A 33 -5.66 5.06 -1.74
N LEU A 34 -6.69 4.24 -1.62
CA LEU A 34 -7.01 3.56 -0.37
C LEU A 34 -6.13 2.32 -0.27
N ILE A 35 -5.41 2.19 0.84
CA ILE A 35 -4.58 1.04 1.16
C ILE A 35 -5.16 0.38 2.40
N LYS A 36 -5.28 -0.95 2.38
CA LYS A 36 -5.79 -1.74 3.51
C LYS A 36 -4.84 -2.88 3.83
N ALA A 37 -4.49 -3.02 5.11
CA ALA A 37 -3.79 -4.19 5.63
C ALA A 37 -4.82 -5.23 6.07
N PRO A 38 -4.72 -6.50 5.64
CA PRO A 38 -5.53 -7.59 6.20
C PRO A 38 -5.38 -7.65 7.73
N GLY A 39 -6.52 -7.72 8.41
CA GLY A 39 -6.62 -7.73 9.87
C GLY A 39 -6.95 -9.10 10.42
N PRO A 40 -7.00 -9.23 11.76
CA PRO A 40 -7.15 -10.53 12.45
C PRO A 40 -8.40 -11.35 12.07
N THR A 41 -9.39 -10.73 11.44
CA THR A 41 -10.64 -11.38 11.00
C THR A 41 -10.61 -11.83 9.53
N ASP A 42 -9.58 -11.47 8.78
CA ASP A 42 -9.41 -11.90 7.39
C ASP A 42 -8.80 -13.30 7.31
N ASP A 43 -9.05 -14.03 6.21
CA ASP A 43 -8.57 -15.41 6.01
C ASP A 43 -7.04 -15.54 6.11
N THR A 44 -6.32 -14.49 5.69
CA THR A 44 -4.86 -14.41 5.78
C THR A 44 -4.46 -13.05 6.38
N PRO A 45 -4.46 -12.93 7.72
CA PRO A 45 -4.18 -11.68 8.40
C PRO A 45 -2.69 -11.33 8.32
N ASN A 46 -2.37 -10.04 8.34
CA ASN A 46 -1.01 -9.62 8.64
C ASN A 46 -0.70 -9.87 10.11
N SER A 47 0.53 -10.29 10.39
CA SER A 47 1.01 -10.56 11.75
C SER A 47 1.74 -9.37 12.38
N VAL A 48 2.22 -8.44 11.55
CA VAL A 48 2.96 -7.23 11.98
C VAL A 48 2.57 -6.03 11.11
N PRO A 49 2.89 -4.80 11.53
CA PRO A 49 2.66 -3.62 10.71
C PRO A 49 3.39 -3.66 9.36
N ILE A 50 2.79 -2.98 8.39
CA ILE A 50 3.41 -2.66 7.10
C ILE A 50 3.76 -1.18 7.11
N TYR A 51 4.97 -0.85 6.67
CA TYR A 51 5.46 0.52 6.59
C TYR A 51 5.32 1.00 5.16
N LEU A 52 4.58 2.10 5.00
CA LEU A 52 4.28 2.75 3.73
C LEU A 52 5.20 3.97 3.56
N GLY A 53 5.82 4.14 2.40
CA GLY A 53 6.66 5.30 2.10
C GLY A 53 6.55 5.75 0.66
N HIS A 54 6.96 6.99 0.40
CA HIS A 54 7.05 7.56 -0.95
C HIS A 54 8.52 7.65 -1.35
N ASP A 55 8.84 7.93 -2.61
CA ASP A 55 10.24 8.12 -3.07
C ASP A 55 11.07 9.11 -2.20
N ASN A 56 10.41 10.10 -1.57
CA ASN A 56 11.03 11.09 -0.66
C ASN A 56 10.91 10.75 0.84
N VAL A 57 10.18 9.68 1.20
CA VAL A 57 9.98 9.19 2.58
C VAL A 57 10.16 7.68 2.58
N THR A 58 11.31 7.23 3.06
CA THR A 58 12.00 6.00 2.65
C THR A 58 11.29 4.64 2.72
N ALA A 59 10.05 4.43 3.15
CA ALA A 59 9.51 3.10 3.52
C ALA A 59 10.55 2.25 4.27
N ASP A 60 10.79 2.59 5.53
CA ASP A 60 11.64 1.81 6.43
C ASP A 60 10.94 1.56 7.78
N TYR A 61 11.56 0.72 8.61
CA TYR A 61 11.00 0.31 9.91
C TYR A 61 11.00 1.41 10.98
N SER A 62 11.56 2.58 10.68
CA SER A 62 11.62 3.72 11.59
C SER A 62 10.41 4.63 11.45
N VAL A 63 10.08 5.33 12.53
CA VAL A 63 8.99 6.32 12.58
C VAL A 63 9.21 7.48 11.59
N SER A 64 10.47 7.76 11.23
CA SER A 64 10.84 8.77 10.23
C SER A 64 10.79 8.26 8.78
N GLY A 65 10.76 6.94 8.59
CA GLY A 65 10.91 6.32 7.29
C GLY A 65 9.61 6.01 6.58
N GLY A 66 8.48 5.98 7.28
CA GLY A 66 7.21 5.66 6.66
C GLY A 66 6.04 5.75 7.60
N PHE A 67 4.84 5.67 7.04
CA PHE A 67 3.61 5.56 7.79
C PHE A 67 3.37 4.09 8.16
N PRO A 68 3.35 3.73 9.45
CA PRO A 68 3.01 2.37 9.86
C PRO A 68 1.50 2.13 9.69
N LEU A 69 1.16 1.01 9.06
CA LEU A 69 -0.20 0.52 8.88
C LEU A 69 -0.33 -0.81 9.63
N ALA A 70 -1.05 -0.81 10.76
CA ALA A 70 -1.22 -2.01 11.56
C ALA A 70 -2.20 -3.00 10.88
N PRO A 71 -2.15 -4.31 11.23
CA PRO A 71 -3.12 -5.28 10.72
C PRO A 71 -4.57 -4.84 10.93
N GLY A 72 -5.36 -4.83 9.87
CA GLY A 72 -6.77 -4.42 9.88
C GLY A 72 -7.01 -2.94 9.62
N GLU A 73 -5.96 -2.12 9.68
CA GLU A 73 -6.05 -0.69 9.40
C GLU A 73 -6.12 -0.39 7.89
N SER A 74 -6.58 0.80 7.60
CA SER A 74 -6.57 1.36 6.25
C SER A 74 -6.22 2.83 6.28
N VAL A 75 -5.59 3.30 5.21
CA VAL A 75 -5.25 4.71 5.01
C VAL A 75 -5.52 5.11 3.57
N THR A 76 -6.03 6.32 3.37
CA THR A 76 -6.12 6.93 2.04
C THR A 76 -4.95 7.88 1.87
N LEU A 77 -4.11 7.61 0.88
CA LEU A 77 -2.98 8.47 0.53
C LEU A 77 -3.32 9.29 -0.72
N PRO A 78 -3.01 10.60 -0.75
CA PRO A 78 -3.19 11.43 -1.93
C PRO A 78 -2.05 11.17 -2.94
N LEU A 79 -1.98 9.94 -3.44
CA LEU A 79 -0.99 9.52 -4.42
C LEU A 79 -1.56 9.71 -5.81
N ARG A 80 -0.77 10.37 -6.66
CA ARG A 80 -1.05 10.45 -8.10
C ARG A 80 -0.75 9.12 -8.79
N TYR A 81 0.29 8.43 -8.32
CA TYR A 81 0.71 7.12 -8.83
C TYR A 81 0.94 6.15 -7.66
N VAL A 82 0.32 4.97 -7.70
CA VAL A 82 0.62 3.90 -6.70
C VAL A 82 2.02 3.34 -6.91
N SER A 83 2.60 3.50 -8.10
CA SER A 83 4.00 3.15 -8.39
C SER A 83 5.01 4.00 -7.60
N ASP A 84 4.59 5.07 -6.93
CA ASP A 84 5.48 5.85 -6.07
C ASP A 84 5.43 5.38 -4.60
N LEU A 85 4.56 4.42 -4.29
CA LEU A 85 4.41 3.86 -2.97
C LEU A 85 5.34 2.67 -2.80
N TYR A 86 6.28 2.81 -1.89
CA TYR A 86 7.11 1.73 -1.38
C TYR A 86 6.50 1.13 -0.12
N VAL A 87 6.69 -0.17 0.02
CA VAL A 87 6.23 -0.95 1.17
C VAL A 87 7.33 -1.85 1.69
N VAL A 88 7.39 -1.98 3.00
CA VAL A 88 8.26 -2.91 3.70
C VAL A 88 7.60 -3.39 4.98
N SER A 89 7.94 -4.58 5.44
CA SER A 89 7.46 -5.10 6.72
C SER A 89 8.54 -5.90 7.44
N THR A 90 8.51 -5.94 8.77
CA THR A 90 9.52 -6.67 9.55
C THR A 90 9.35 -8.19 9.45
N ALA A 91 8.29 -8.66 8.79
CA ALA A 91 8.06 -10.06 8.47
C ALA A 91 7.85 -10.25 6.96
N ASN A 92 8.14 -11.46 6.47
CA ASN A 92 7.81 -11.86 5.11
C ASN A 92 6.34 -12.23 4.97
N ASN A 93 5.88 -12.29 3.72
CA ASN A 93 4.53 -12.75 3.35
C ASN A 93 3.40 -11.97 4.04
N GLN A 94 3.60 -10.67 4.29
CA GLN A 94 2.51 -9.77 4.62
C GLN A 94 1.82 -9.33 3.32
N SER A 95 0.67 -8.67 3.42
CA SER A 95 -0.05 -8.19 2.25
C SER A 95 -0.66 -6.82 2.48
N ILE A 96 -0.78 -6.05 1.40
CA ILE A 96 -1.73 -4.95 1.32
C ILE A 96 -2.69 -5.15 0.16
N ALA A 97 -3.91 -4.65 0.33
CA ALA A 97 -4.85 -4.37 -0.74
C ALA A 97 -4.77 -2.87 -1.08
N TRP A 98 -4.92 -2.53 -2.35
CA TRP A 98 -5.01 -1.13 -2.78
C TRP A 98 -6.17 -0.94 -3.76
N PHE A 99 -6.77 0.24 -3.69
CA PHE A 99 -7.92 0.65 -4.51
C PHE A 99 -7.73 2.11 -4.90
N LEU A 100 -7.99 2.43 -6.17
CA LEU A 100 -8.05 3.83 -6.61
C LEU A 100 -9.40 4.43 -6.26
N VAL A 101 -9.36 5.65 -5.72
CA VAL A 101 -10.52 6.42 -5.25
C VAL A 101 -10.56 7.78 -5.92
#